data_AF-K2STV4-F1
#
_entry.id   AF-K2STV4-F1
#
_cell.length_a   1.000
_cell.length_b   1.000
_cell.length_c   1.000
_cell.angle_alpha   90.00
_cell.angle_beta   90.00
_cell.angle_gamma   90.00
#
_symmetry.space_group_name_H-M   'P 1'
#
loop_
_entity.id
_entity.type
_entity.pdbx_description
1 polymer ?
#
loop_
_entity_poly.entity_id
_entity_poly.type
_entity_poly.pdbx_seq_one_letter_code
_entity_poly.pdbx_strand_id
1 'polypeptide(L)'
;MDASPCVLLLVPAGALGGIDLLSFTTTDRFKGIKELPPGWHFVFTSSTNSLSVRHGAWFRVRGSSRSSPSSPPELFVKKWDPEREELVPETDQAELMRWRANLGAIWRDGLTPYRQTASKDADDEGDKEEDWRRLTDAVDERLLDRVLGAATEDHWSLTSASSAARDMDVIPGLSKEQSQWQPEKELALLPVDLKRTWGVDVVGRERTEAAKDRSWALGDLVERVCGGREEELLGAVEEVVGAAVDV
;
A
#
# COMPACT_ATOMS: atom_id res chain seq x y z
N MET A 1 -10.30 -18.66 22.27
CA MET A 1 -10.42 -17.73 21.12
C MET A 1 -9.21 -18.01 20.28
N ASP A 2 -9.42 -18.57 19.10
CA ASP A 2 -8.33 -18.67 18.12
C ASP A 2 -8.09 -17.25 17.62
N ALA A 3 -7.07 -16.61 18.16
CA ALA A 3 -6.75 -15.24 17.81
C ALA A 3 -6.39 -15.23 16.32
N SER A 4 -7.09 -14.40 15.54
CA SER A 4 -6.87 -14.24 14.10
C SER A 4 -5.87 -13.12 13.83
N PRO A 5 -5.29 -13.03 12.62
CA PRO A 5 -4.41 -11.92 12.26
C PRO A 5 -5.06 -10.55 12.48
N CYS A 6 -4.26 -9.59 12.93
CA CYS A 6 -4.72 -8.22 13.17
C CYS A 6 -3.61 -7.18 12.94
N VAL A 7 -4.04 -5.94 12.72
CA VAL A 7 -3.16 -4.77 12.66
C VAL A 7 -3.57 -3.78 13.73
N LEU A 8 -2.63 -3.35 14.56
CA LEU A 8 -2.78 -2.18 15.40
C LEU A 8 -2.45 -0.94 14.57
N LEU A 9 -3.39 -0.01 14.50
CA LEU A 9 -3.24 1.29 13.86
C LEU A 9 -3.35 2.36 14.94
N LEU A 10 -2.23 2.62 15.61
CA LEU A 10 -2.12 3.47 16.80
C LEU A 10 -1.93 4.93 16.39
N VAL A 11 -3.04 5.55 15.99
CA VAL A 11 -3.10 6.94 15.52
C VAL A 11 -3.91 7.82 16.47
N PRO A 12 -3.74 9.15 16.46
CA PRO A 12 -4.51 10.07 17.31
C PRO A 12 -6.02 9.98 17.02
N ALA A 13 -6.85 10.20 18.03
CA ALA A 13 -8.30 10.28 17.82
C ALA A 13 -8.67 11.48 16.93
N GLY A 14 -9.71 11.30 16.10
CA GLY A 14 -10.11 12.30 15.12
C GLY A 14 -9.29 12.29 13.84
N ALA A 15 -8.23 11.47 13.76
CA ALA A 15 -7.48 11.23 12.52
C ALA A 15 -8.34 10.45 11.51
N LEU A 16 -8.05 10.65 10.22
CA LEU A 16 -8.51 9.75 9.17
C LEU A 16 -7.79 8.41 9.35
N GLY A 17 -8.53 7.32 9.42
CA GLY A 17 -7.98 5.96 9.38
C GLY A 17 -8.67 5.16 8.28
N GLY A 18 -7.97 4.19 7.72
CA GLY A 18 -8.54 3.32 6.72
C GLY A 18 -7.80 2.01 6.59
N ILE A 19 -8.52 1.04 6.03
CA ILE A 19 -7.97 -0.24 5.61
C ILE A 19 -8.63 -0.64 4.29
N ASP A 20 -7.80 -0.89 3.29
CA ASP A 20 -8.20 -1.29 1.94
C ASP A 20 -9.20 -0.28 1.34
N LEU A 21 -10.46 -0.67 1.10
CA LEU A 21 -11.51 0.18 0.51
C LEU A 21 -12.36 0.92 1.57
N LEU A 22 -12.06 0.75 2.87
CA LEU A 22 -12.82 1.38 3.95
C LEU A 22 -12.03 2.52 4.60
N SER A 23 -12.65 3.70 4.69
CA SER A 23 -12.17 4.83 5.48
C SER A 23 -13.14 5.18 6.62
N PHE A 24 -12.61 5.73 7.70
CA PHE A 24 -13.35 6.12 8.90
C PHE A 24 -12.59 7.17 9.71
N THR A 25 -13.29 7.88 10.60
CA THR A 25 -12.66 8.73 11.61
C THR A 25 -12.33 7.91 12.84
N THR A 26 -11.09 7.96 13.28
CA THR A 26 -10.63 7.22 14.47
C THR A 26 -11.22 7.80 15.77
N THR A 27 -11.39 6.94 16.78
CA THR A 27 -11.88 7.33 18.12
C THR A 27 -10.81 7.04 19.17
N ASP A 28 -10.92 7.62 20.36
CA ASP A 28 -9.96 7.36 21.46
C ASP A 28 -9.78 5.88 21.80
N ARG A 29 -10.87 5.11 21.63
CA ARG A 29 -10.89 3.67 21.91
C ARG A 29 -10.34 2.84 20.76
N PHE A 30 -10.34 3.35 19.54
CA PHE A 30 -9.82 2.63 18.39
C PHE A 30 -8.32 2.36 18.54
N LYS A 31 -7.93 1.12 18.27
CA LYS A 31 -6.54 0.65 18.30
C LYS A 31 -6.16 -0.14 17.06
N GLY A 32 -7.11 -0.54 16.20
CA GLY A 32 -6.79 -1.30 15.00
C GLY A 32 -7.93 -2.15 14.46
N ILE A 33 -7.56 -3.06 13.57
CA ILE A 33 -8.45 -3.94 12.82
C ILE A 33 -8.08 -5.40 13.11
N LYS A 34 -9.07 -6.24 13.39
CA LYS A 34 -8.92 -7.68 13.66
C LYS A 34 -9.64 -8.53 12.63
N GLU A 35 -9.37 -9.83 12.67
CA GLU A 35 -10.02 -10.82 11.79
C GLU A 35 -9.66 -10.58 10.32
N LEU A 36 -8.40 -10.18 10.07
CA LEU A 36 -7.91 -9.96 8.71
C LEU A 36 -7.84 -11.30 7.95
N PRO A 37 -8.40 -11.37 6.73
CA PRO A 37 -8.25 -12.54 5.88
C PRO A 37 -6.78 -12.68 5.41
N PRO A 38 -6.34 -13.88 4.99
CA PRO A 38 -5.07 -14.02 4.28
C PRO A 38 -5.08 -13.24 2.97
N GLY A 39 -4.00 -12.51 2.68
CA GLY A 39 -3.90 -11.67 1.50
C GLY A 39 -3.08 -10.41 1.72
N TRP A 40 -3.07 -9.55 0.71
CA TRP A 40 -2.52 -8.21 0.79
C TRP A 40 -3.51 -7.27 1.46
N HIS A 41 -3.00 -6.36 2.27
CA HIS A 41 -3.77 -5.31 2.90
C HIS A 41 -2.99 -4.00 2.87
N PHE A 42 -3.73 -2.91 2.85
CA PHE A 42 -3.19 -1.56 2.89
C PHE A 42 -3.90 -0.78 3.99
N VAL A 43 -3.17 -0.40 5.04
CA VAL A 43 -3.68 0.56 6.02
C VAL A 43 -3.20 1.95 5.65
N PHE A 44 -4.07 2.94 5.83
CA PHE A 44 -3.72 4.33 5.60
C PHE A 44 -4.29 5.22 6.70
N THR A 45 -3.64 6.37 6.88
CA THR A 45 -4.05 7.37 7.85
C THR A 45 -3.62 8.76 7.44
N SER A 46 -4.26 9.76 8.01
CA SER A 46 -3.76 11.12 8.01
C SER A 46 -4.11 11.79 9.33
N SER A 47 -3.22 12.65 9.82
CA SER A 47 -3.36 13.30 11.13
C SER A 47 -4.61 14.18 11.23
N THR A 48 -5.15 14.63 10.10
CA THR A 48 -6.41 15.39 10.00
C THR A 48 -7.24 14.93 8.80
N ASN A 49 -8.52 15.30 8.77
CA ASN A 49 -9.41 15.00 7.63
C ASN A 49 -9.24 15.98 6.45
N SER A 50 -8.26 16.90 6.46
CA SER A 50 -8.11 17.94 5.44
C SER A 50 -6.65 18.23 5.10
N LEU A 51 -6.31 18.16 3.80
CA LEU A 51 -5.08 18.68 3.18
C LEU A 51 -3.75 18.34 3.90
N SER A 52 -3.71 17.24 4.62
CA SER A 52 -2.52 16.69 5.26
C SER A 52 -1.96 15.54 4.42
N VAL A 53 -0.66 15.31 4.56
CA VAL A 53 -0.02 14.16 3.92
C VAL A 53 -0.66 12.88 4.45
N ARG A 54 -1.03 12.01 3.53
CA ARG A 54 -1.54 10.69 3.88
C ARG A 54 -0.38 9.72 3.93
N HIS A 55 -0.41 8.86 4.93
CA HIS A 55 0.57 7.80 5.11
C HIS A 55 -0.13 6.47 4.94
N GLY A 56 0.54 5.54 4.28
CA GLY A 56 0.05 4.20 4.04
C GLY A 56 1.12 3.15 4.25
N ALA A 57 0.69 1.94 4.52
CA ALA A 57 1.56 0.78 4.66
C ALA A 57 0.90 -0.45 4.07
N TRP A 58 1.56 -1.05 3.06
CA TRP A 58 1.25 -2.37 2.55
C TRP A 58 1.82 -3.45 3.47
N PHE A 59 1.05 -4.49 3.74
CA PHE A 59 1.51 -5.66 4.46
C PHE A 59 0.75 -6.90 3.99
N ARG A 60 1.32 -8.07 4.25
CA ARG A 60 0.74 -9.34 3.81
C ARG A 60 0.39 -10.21 5.01
N VAL A 61 -0.87 -10.59 5.12
CA VAL A 61 -1.32 -11.63 6.04
C VAL A 61 -1.09 -12.97 5.36
N ARG A 62 -0.13 -13.75 5.85
CA ARG A 62 0.18 -15.07 5.28
C ARG A 62 -0.83 -16.13 5.71
N GLY A 63 -1.54 -15.87 6.82
CA GLY A 63 -2.50 -16.79 7.40
C GLY A 63 -1.83 -17.87 8.24
N SER A 64 -2.65 -18.69 8.90
CA SER A 64 -2.16 -19.78 9.74
C SER A 64 -1.43 -20.82 8.88
N SER A 65 -0.11 -20.94 9.05
CA SER A 65 0.64 -21.97 8.34
C SER A 65 0.20 -23.36 8.80
N ARG A 66 -0.20 -24.21 7.84
CA ARG A 66 -0.48 -25.64 8.08
C ARG A 66 0.73 -26.38 8.68
N SER A 67 1.94 -25.85 8.52
CA SER A 67 3.17 -26.44 9.06
C SER A 67 3.43 -26.07 10.53
N SER A 68 2.72 -25.07 11.08
CA SER A 68 2.95 -24.60 12.44
C SER A 68 1.64 -24.07 13.06
N PRO A 69 0.68 -24.97 13.34
CA PRO A 69 -0.64 -24.61 13.88
C PRO A 69 -0.60 -24.00 15.28
N SER A 70 0.54 -24.08 15.99
CA SER A 70 0.74 -23.46 17.30
C SER A 70 1.39 -22.08 17.23
N SER A 71 1.74 -21.58 16.04
CA SER A 71 2.30 -20.24 15.91
C SER A 71 1.25 -19.20 16.31
N PRO A 72 1.63 -18.16 17.06
CA PRO A 72 0.70 -17.09 17.38
C PRO A 72 0.26 -16.39 16.08
N PRO A 73 -0.94 -15.81 16.04
CA PRO A 73 -1.37 -15.04 14.88
C PRO A 73 -0.44 -13.87 14.60
N GLU A 74 -0.39 -13.52 13.32
CA GLU A 74 0.31 -12.36 12.80
C GLU A 74 -0.27 -11.09 13.44
N LEU A 75 0.63 -10.25 13.95
CA LEU A 75 0.32 -8.99 14.60
C LEU A 75 1.20 -7.93 13.96
N PHE A 76 0.56 -6.99 13.25
CA PHE A 76 1.23 -5.83 12.69
C PHE A 76 0.98 -4.64 13.62
N VAL A 77 2.00 -3.83 13.90
CA VAL A 77 1.83 -2.64 14.74
C VAL A 77 2.36 -1.43 13.98
N LYS A 78 1.45 -0.50 13.68
CA LYS A 78 1.72 0.79 13.06
C LYS A 78 1.34 1.88 14.04
N LYS A 79 2.25 2.83 14.27
CA LYS A 79 2.05 3.94 15.21
C LYS A 79 2.34 5.27 14.54
N TRP A 80 1.58 6.27 14.93
CA TRP A 80 1.88 7.65 14.56
C TRP A 80 3.04 8.18 15.41
N ASP A 81 4.09 8.62 14.75
CA ASP A 81 5.17 9.39 15.37
C ASP A 81 4.83 10.89 15.27
N PRO A 82 4.49 11.56 16.37
CA PRO A 82 4.11 12.98 16.36
C PRO A 82 5.30 13.91 16.13
N GLU A 83 6.54 13.47 16.37
CA GLU A 83 7.73 14.30 16.15
C GLU A 83 8.10 14.34 14.66
N ARG A 84 7.94 13.21 13.97
CA ARG A 84 8.21 13.06 12.54
C ARG A 84 6.98 13.31 11.66
N GLU A 85 5.80 13.40 12.27
CA GLU A 85 4.51 13.37 11.58
C GLU A 85 4.41 12.22 10.58
N GLU A 86 4.74 11.00 11.04
CA GLU A 86 4.85 9.82 10.16
C GLU A 86 4.16 8.59 10.76
N LEU A 87 3.53 7.79 9.90
CA LEU A 87 3.12 6.43 10.26
C LEU A 87 4.30 5.47 10.17
N VAL A 88 4.77 4.98 11.31
CA VAL A 88 5.94 4.11 11.41
C VAL A 88 5.59 2.73 11.96
N PRO A 89 6.38 1.67 11.64
CA PRO A 89 6.29 0.41 12.37
C PRO A 89 6.69 0.55 13.83
N GLU A 90 6.15 -0.31 14.70
CA GLU A 90 6.79 -0.59 15.98
C GLU A 90 7.90 -1.62 15.79
N THR A 91 9.15 -1.21 16.03
CA THR A 91 10.33 -2.07 15.89
C THR A 91 10.93 -2.44 17.25
N ASP A 92 10.50 -1.79 18.34
CA ASP A 92 10.94 -2.13 19.69
C ASP A 92 10.31 -3.46 20.13
N GLN A 93 11.16 -4.47 20.29
CA GLN A 93 10.77 -5.81 20.72
C GLN A 93 10.06 -5.81 22.08
N ALA A 94 10.43 -4.92 23.01
CA ALA A 94 9.77 -4.83 24.31
C ALA A 94 8.32 -4.32 24.16
N GLU A 95 8.10 -3.32 23.31
CA GLU A 95 6.76 -2.80 23.02
C GLU A 95 5.93 -3.81 22.22
N LEU A 96 6.51 -4.50 21.23
CA LEU A 96 5.82 -5.58 20.52
C LEU A 96 5.36 -6.69 21.47
N MET A 97 6.21 -7.10 22.42
CA MET A 97 5.82 -8.07 23.45
C MET A 97 4.73 -7.52 24.37
N ARG A 98 4.79 -6.24 24.74
CA ARG A 98 3.74 -5.57 25.54
C ARG A 98 2.41 -5.58 24.81
N TRP A 99 2.39 -5.22 23.52
CA TRP A 99 1.17 -5.25 22.72
C TRP A 99 0.61 -6.66 22.61
N ARG A 100 1.47 -7.65 22.35
CA ARG A 100 1.07 -9.06 22.27
C ARG A 100 0.48 -9.58 23.58
N ALA A 101 1.10 -9.25 24.72
CA ALA A 101 0.62 -9.66 26.04
C ALA A 101 -0.75 -9.04 26.39
N ASN A 102 -0.99 -7.80 25.96
CA ASN A 102 -2.25 -7.09 26.23
C ASN A 102 -3.31 -7.29 25.13
N LEU A 103 -2.99 -8.02 24.05
CA LEU A 103 -3.85 -8.14 22.88
C LEU A 103 -5.25 -8.68 23.22
N GLY A 104 -5.38 -9.60 24.17
CA GLY A 104 -6.68 -10.14 24.58
C GLY A 104 -7.64 -9.09 25.17
N ALA A 105 -7.11 -8.06 25.85
CA ALA A 105 -7.91 -6.94 26.33
C ALA A 105 -8.28 -6.00 25.19
N ILE A 106 -7.29 -5.64 24.35
CA ILE A 106 -7.46 -4.74 23.21
C ILE A 106 -8.43 -5.34 22.17
N TRP A 107 -8.41 -6.66 21.98
CA TRP A 107 -9.25 -7.38 21.03
C TRP A 107 -10.76 -7.17 21.26
N ARG A 108 -11.17 -7.00 22.52
CA ARG A 108 -12.58 -6.83 22.88
C ARG A 108 -13.09 -5.42 22.61
N ASP A 109 -12.30 -4.42 23.00
CA ASP A 109 -12.80 -3.04 23.10
C ASP A 109 -12.13 -2.06 22.13
N GLY A 110 -10.94 -2.40 21.60
CA GLY A 110 -10.14 -1.51 20.76
C GLY A 110 -9.98 -1.95 19.31
N LEU A 111 -10.31 -3.19 18.96
CA LEU A 111 -10.21 -3.69 17.58
C LEU A 111 -11.57 -3.81 16.92
N THR A 112 -11.68 -3.21 15.74
CA THR A 112 -12.85 -3.34 14.87
C THR A 112 -12.67 -4.57 13.96
N PRO A 113 -13.68 -5.43 13.78
CA PRO A 113 -13.61 -6.49 12.76
C PRO A 113 -13.34 -5.93 11.37
N TYR A 114 -12.54 -6.64 10.59
CA TYR A 114 -12.31 -6.33 9.18
C TYR A 114 -13.63 -6.38 8.41
N ARG A 115 -13.98 -5.25 7.79
CA ARG A 115 -15.17 -5.08 6.94
C ARG A 115 -14.84 -4.06 5.88
N GLN A 116 -15.31 -4.29 4.66
CA GLN A 116 -15.10 -3.38 3.53
C GLN A 116 -16.35 -2.51 3.24
N THR A 117 -17.37 -2.56 4.10
CA THR A 117 -18.64 -1.81 3.98
C THR A 117 -18.97 -1.04 5.26
N ALA A 118 -19.54 0.16 5.10
CA ALA A 118 -19.97 1.02 6.21
C ALA A 118 -21.45 0.85 6.60
N SER A 119 -22.28 0.22 5.75
CA SER A 119 -23.72 0.02 5.92
C SER A 119 -24.11 -1.44 6.22
N LYS A 120 -25.24 -1.63 6.91
CA LYS A 120 -25.89 -2.92 7.22
C LYS A 120 -26.95 -3.32 6.17
N ASP A 121 -26.94 -2.67 5.00
CA ASP A 121 -27.90 -2.96 3.95
C ASP A 121 -27.43 -4.22 3.21
N ALA A 122 -27.93 -5.36 3.69
CA ALA A 122 -27.55 -6.72 3.33
C ALA A 122 -27.76 -7.11 1.86
N ASP A 123 -28.26 -6.20 1.02
CA ASP A 123 -28.51 -6.45 -0.40
C ASP A 123 -27.30 -6.10 -1.30
N ASP A 124 -26.26 -5.46 -0.75
CA ASP A 124 -24.99 -5.08 -1.42
C ASP A 124 -23.77 -5.42 -0.54
N GLU A 125 -23.93 -6.40 0.37
CA GLU A 125 -22.90 -6.84 1.33
C GLU A 125 -21.86 -7.80 0.73
N GLY A 126 -22.17 -8.44 -0.40
CA GLY A 126 -21.26 -9.29 -1.13
C GLY A 126 -20.71 -8.54 -2.33
N ASP A 127 -19.48 -8.03 -2.22
CA ASP A 127 -18.52 -7.95 -3.33
C ASP A 127 -17.24 -7.20 -2.92
N LYS A 128 -17.25 -6.28 -1.94
CA LYS A 128 -16.06 -5.43 -1.68
C LYS A 128 -14.80 -6.14 -1.17
N GLU A 129 -14.94 -7.19 -0.37
CA GLU A 129 -13.78 -8.02 0.02
C GLU A 129 -13.23 -8.80 -1.19
N GLU A 130 -14.13 -9.25 -2.07
CA GLU A 130 -13.74 -9.87 -3.33
C GLU A 130 -13.15 -8.85 -4.30
N ASP A 131 -13.65 -7.62 -4.33
CA ASP A 131 -13.12 -6.51 -5.10
C ASP A 131 -11.71 -6.17 -4.65
N TRP A 132 -11.48 -6.06 -3.34
CA TRP A 132 -10.12 -5.84 -2.83
C TRP A 132 -9.17 -6.98 -3.22
N ARG A 133 -9.61 -8.23 -3.09
CA ARG A 133 -8.82 -9.38 -3.56
C ARG A 133 -8.52 -9.28 -5.05
N ARG A 134 -9.51 -8.94 -5.89
CA ARG A 134 -9.32 -8.75 -7.33
C ARG A 134 -8.40 -7.58 -7.67
N LEU A 135 -8.45 -6.49 -6.90
CA LEU A 135 -7.59 -5.31 -7.05
C LEU A 135 -6.15 -5.56 -6.60
N THR A 136 -5.88 -6.66 -5.90
CA THR A 136 -4.55 -6.96 -5.33
C THR A 136 -4.00 -8.31 -5.77
N ASP A 137 -4.65 -8.99 -6.72
CA ASP A 137 -4.27 -10.35 -7.14
C ASP A 137 -2.93 -10.37 -7.88
N ALA A 138 -2.59 -9.28 -8.58
CA ALA A 138 -1.31 -9.15 -9.25
C ALA A 138 -0.24 -8.41 -8.42
N VAL A 139 -0.57 -7.99 -7.19
CA VAL A 139 0.41 -7.40 -6.26
C VAL A 139 1.27 -8.51 -5.65
N ASP A 140 2.59 -8.33 -5.67
CA ASP A 140 3.53 -9.23 -5.01
C ASP A 140 4.68 -8.50 -4.30
N GLU A 141 5.46 -9.24 -3.51
CA GLU A 141 6.58 -8.68 -2.75
C GLU A 141 7.65 -8.07 -3.67
N ARG A 142 7.85 -8.63 -4.88
CA ARG A 142 8.87 -8.14 -5.83
C ARG A 142 8.47 -6.81 -6.44
N LEU A 143 7.19 -6.64 -6.77
CA LEU A 143 6.62 -5.41 -7.27
C LEU A 143 6.77 -4.30 -6.21
N LEU A 144 6.35 -4.58 -4.97
CA LEU A 144 6.45 -3.60 -3.89
C LEU A 144 7.91 -3.27 -3.54
N ASP A 145 8.81 -4.26 -3.50
CA ASP A 145 10.25 -4.03 -3.29
C ASP A 145 10.86 -3.18 -4.40
N ARG A 146 10.41 -3.38 -5.64
CA ARG A 146 10.88 -2.58 -6.77
C ARG A 146 10.39 -1.14 -6.66
N VAL A 147 9.09 -0.93 -6.48
CA VAL A 147 8.47 0.41 -6.58
C VAL A 147 8.68 1.23 -5.31
N LEU A 148 8.50 0.60 -4.16
CA LEU A 148 8.58 1.24 -2.84
C LEU A 148 9.94 0.98 -2.16
N GLY A 149 10.86 0.26 -2.77
CA GLY A 149 12.08 -0.20 -2.09
C GLY A 149 11.81 -1.33 -1.11
N ALA A 150 12.88 -1.93 -0.58
CA ALA A 150 12.78 -3.09 0.31
C ALA A 150 11.89 -2.82 1.54
N ALA A 151 11.11 -3.82 1.92
CA ALA A 151 10.28 -3.77 3.13
C ALA A 151 11.11 -3.42 4.37
N THR A 152 10.55 -2.58 5.24
CA THR A 152 11.07 -2.38 6.60
C THR A 152 10.39 -3.41 7.51
N GLU A 153 11.14 -4.42 7.98
CA GLU A 153 10.55 -5.60 8.62
C GLU A 153 9.55 -6.32 7.69
N ASP A 154 8.24 -6.18 7.91
CA ASP A 154 7.18 -6.90 7.19
C ASP A 154 6.18 -5.97 6.45
N HIS A 155 6.61 -4.78 6.03
CA HIS A 155 5.72 -3.84 5.31
C HIS A 155 6.45 -2.88 4.37
N TRP A 156 5.68 -2.30 3.46
CA TRP A 156 6.12 -1.26 2.53
C TRP A 156 5.36 0.05 2.79
N SER A 157 6.07 1.08 3.22
CA SER A 157 5.47 2.40 3.47
C SER A 157 5.35 3.23 2.19
N LEU A 158 4.27 4.01 2.12
CA LEU A 158 3.95 4.95 1.03
C LEU A 158 3.35 6.23 1.62
N THR A 159 3.57 7.38 0.98
CA THR A 159 2.92 8.63 1.38
C THR A 159 2.34 9.37 0.17
N SER A 160 1.40 10.28 0.40
CA SER A 160 0.86 11.16 -0.65
C SER A 160 1.87 12.14 -1.23
N ALA A 161 3.03 12.29 -0.58
CA ALA A 161 4.16 13.07 -1.08
C ALA A 161 5.14 12.23 -1.92
N SER A 162 4.92 10.91 -2.03
CA SER A 162 5.77 10.04 -2.84
C SER A 162 5.49 10.26 -4.34
N SER A 163 6.55 10.33 -5.16
CA SER A 163 6.41 10.65 -6.58
C SER A 163 7.44 9.91 -7.42
N ALA A 164 7.12 9.65 -8.68
CA ALA A 164 8.08 9.08 -9.61
C ALA A 164 9.16 10.09 -9.97
N ALA A 165 10.37 9.60 -10.27
CA ALA A 165 11.53 10.44 -10.59
C ALA A 165 11.26 11.53 -11.65
N ARG A 166 10.40 11.21 -12.61
CA ARG A 166 10.01 12.03 -13.76
C ARG A 166 9.01 13.16 -13.41
N ASP A 167 8.28 13.00 -12.32
CA ASP A 167 7.23 13.90 -11.88
C ASP A 167 7.71 14.79 -10.71
N MET A 168 8.93 14.56 -10.20
CA MET A 168 9.56 15.46 -9.25
C MET A 168 10.03 16.75 -9.92
N ASP A 169 9.64 17.88 -9.35
CA ASP A 169 10.09 19.19 -9.81
C ASP A 169 11.57 19.41 -9.47
N VAL A 170 12.43 19.43 -10.50
CA VAL A 170 13.83 19.85 -10.35
C VAL A 170 13.89 21.36 -10.48
N ILE A 171 13.78 22.07 -9.35
CA ILE A 171 13.91 23.53 -9.32
C ILE A 171 15.38 23.92 -9.11
N PRO A 172 16.04 24.56 -10.09
CA PRO A 172 17.44 24.95 -9.95
C PRO A 172 17.67 25.88 -8.74
N GLY A 173 18.57 25.48 -7.83
CA GLY A 173 18.93 26.26 -6.64
C GLY A 173 18.21 25.87 -5.34
N LEU A 174 17.19 25.01 -5.40
CA LEU A 174 16.61 24.32 -4.25
C LEU A 174 17.24 22.92 -4.19
N SER A 175 18.10 22.68 -3.19
CA SER A 175 18.64 21.34 -2.99
C SER A 175 17.59 20.44 -2.33
N LYS A 176 17.57 19.15 -2.67
CA LYS A 176 16.68 18.15 -2.06
C LYS A 176 16.82 18.09 -0.53
N GLU A 177 17.95 18.55 0.01
CA GLU A 177 18.17 18.62 1.46
C GLU A 177 17.36 19.72 2.17
N GLN A 178 16.79 20.69 1.43
CA GLN A 178 15.97 21.76 2.02
C GLN A 178 14.53 21.32 2.37
N SER A 179 14.10 20.16 1.86
CA SER A 179 12.88 19.47 2.30
C SER A 179 13.14 18.67 3.59
N GLN A 180 13.71 19.32 4.62
CA GLN A 180 14.04 18.69 5.91
C GLN A 180 12.83 18.09 6.64
N TRP A 181 11.63 18.52 6.28
CA TRP A 181 10.43 18.21 7.04
C TRP A 181 9.75 16.92 6.59
N GLN A 182 9.88 16.51 5.31
CA GLN A 182 9.37 15.24 4.82
C GLN A 182 10.18 14.76 3.60
N PRO A 183 10.95 13.66 3.69
CA PRO A 183 11.64 13.12 2.54
C PRO A 183 10.62 12.54 1.56
N GLU A 184 10.44 13.21 0.42
CA GLU A 184 9.69 12.66 -0.71
C GLU A 184 10.35 11.35 -1.13
N LYS A 185 9.60 10.26 -1.04
CA LYS A 185 10.07 8.94 -1.45
C LYS A 185 9.90 8.80 -2.96
N GLU A 186 11.00 8.55 -3.65
CA GLU A 186 10.99 8.31 -5.08
C GLU A 186 10.36 6.94 -5.38
N LEU A 187 9.30 6.93 -6.19
CA LEU A 187 8.62 5.73 -6.66
C LEU A 187 9.28 5.24 -7.95
N ALA A 188 9.78 4.00 -7.94
CA ALA A 188 10.38 3.40 -9.12
C ALA A 188 9.31 2.80 -10.06
N LEU A 189 8.34 3.62 -10.46
CA LEU A 189 7.29 3.24 -11.40
C LEU A 189 7.87 2.88 -12.76
N LEU A 190 7.14 2.01 -13.47
CA LEU A 190 7.49 1.56 -14.80
C LEU A 190 7.59 2.75 -15.78
N PRO A 191 8.78 3.04 -16.35
CA PRO A 191 8.91 4.16 -17.24
C PRO A 191 8.25 3.87 -18.59
N VAL A 192 7.10 4.50 -18.84
CA VAL A 192 6.43 4.49 -20.16
C VAL A 192 6.79 5.76 -20.93
N ASP A 193 7.37 5.62 -22.14
CA ASP A 193 7.65 6.73 -23.04
C ASP A 193 6.71 6.70 -24.26
N LEU A 194 5.64 7.47 -24.18
CA LEU A 194 4.64 7.58 -25.25
C LEU A 194 5.17 8.34 -26.49
N LYS A 195 6.32 9.01 -26.41
CA LYS A 195 6.95 9.68 -27.56
C LYS A 195 7.78 8.73 -28.41
N ARG A 196 8.00 7.49 -27.95
CA ARG A 196 8.81 6.48 -28.63
C ARG A 196 8.15 5.10 -28.54
N THR A 197 7.14 4.87 -29.38
CA THR A 197 6.34 3.63 -29.41
C THR A 197 6.72 2.68 -30.55
N TRP A 198 7.93 2.83 -31.10
CA TRP A 198 8.43 2.06 -32.26
C TRP A 198 9.89 1.65 -32.07
N GLY A 199 10.31 0.60 -32.79
CA GLY A 199 11.67 0.07 -32.77
C GLY A 199 12.73 1.09 -33.21
N VAL A 200 13.97 0.92 -32.74
CA VAL A 200 15.07 1.88 -32.96
C VAL A 200 15.33 2.16 -34.45
N ASP A 201 15.08 1.16 -35.30
CA ASP A 201 15.36 1.21 -36.75
C ASP A 201 14.13 1.59 -37.60
N VAL A 202 12.98 1.88 -36.99
CA VAL A 202 11.73 2.17 -37.70
C VAL A 202 11.66 3.63 -38.15
N VAL A 203 11.48 3.85 -39.45
CA VAL A 203 11.45 5.19 -40.08
C VAL A 203 10.25 5.40 -41.00
N GLY A 204 9.95 6.66 -41.32
CA GLY A 204 8.94 7.02 -42.33
C GLY A 204 7.51 6.59 -41.99
N ARG A 205 6.85 5.91 -42.94
CA ARG A 205 5.44 5.49 -42.83
C ARG A 205 5.23 4.48 -41.69
N GLU A 206 6.16 3.55 -41.53
CA GLU A 206 6.09 2.52 -40.50
C GLU A 206 6.12 3.13 -39.08
N ARG A 207 6.92 4.19 -38.89
CA ARG A 207 6.93 4.97 -37.65
C ARG A 207 5.58 5.62 -37.36
N THR A 208 4.90 6.12 -38.39
CA THR A 208 3.58 6.77 -38.21
C THR A 208 2.50 5.75 -37.88
N GLU A 209 2.57 4.55 -38.45
CA GLU A 209 1.65 3.46 -38.11
C GLU A 209 1.90 2.95 -36.68
N ALA A 210 3.15 2.73 -36.28
CA ALA A 210 3.51 2.35 -34.90
C ALA A 210 3.27 3.46 -33.85
N ALA A 211 3.08 4.71 -34.29
CA ALA A 211 2.62 5.79 -33.40
C ALA A 211 1.10 5.69 -33.12
N LYS A 212 0.33 5.12 -34.05
CA LYS A 212 -1.10 4.85 -33.89
C LYS A 212 -1.36 3.51 -33.21
N ASP A 213 -0.59 2.50 -33.57
CA ASP A 213 -0.62 1.15 -32.99
C ASP A 213 0.57 0.95 -32.03
N ARG A 214 0.27 0.94 -30.73
CA ARG A 214 1.28 0.82 -29.66
C ARG A 214 1.54 -0.64 -29.26
N SER A 215 1.00 -1.62 -29.98
CA SER A 215 1.15 -3.04 -29.64
C SER A 215 2.61 -3.47 -29.54
N TRP A 216 3.47 -2.98 -30.46
CA TRP A 216 4.91 -3.22 -30.38
C TRP A 216 5.53 -2.63 -29.10
N ALA A 217 5.18 -1.39 -28.75
CA ALA A 217 5.72 -0.72 -27.56
C ALA A 217 5.30 -1.40 -26.26
N LEU A 218 4.05 -1.91 -26.22
CA LEU A 218 3.56 -2.70 -25.09
C LEU A 218 4.31 -4.03 -24.99
N GLY A 219 4.45 -4.77 -26.10
CA GLY A 219 5.18 -6.04 -26.12
C GLY A 219 6.64 -5.88 -25.72
N ASP A 220 7.34 -4.87 -26.27
CA ASP A 220 8.71 -4.53 -25.90
C ASP A 220 8.84 -4.16 -24.41
N LEU A 221 7.86 -3.43 -23.85
CA LEU A 221 7.84 -3.09 -22.43
C LEU A 221 7.65 -4.33 -21.54
N VAL A 222 6.72 -5.22 -21.89
CA VAL A 222 6.49 -6.51 -21.19
C VAL A 222 7.76 -7.36 -21.20
N GLU A 223 8.42 -7.44 -22.36
CA GLU A 223 9.62 -8.26 -22.52
C GLU A 223 10.79 -7.69 -21.71
N ARG A 224 11.06 -6.38 -21.83
CA ARG A 224 12.18 -5.73 -21.14
C ARG A 224 12.03 -5.73 -19.62
N VAL A 225 10.81 -5.60 -19.11
CA VAL A 225 10.59 -5.35 -17.68
C VAL A 225 10.13 -6.58 -16.93
N CYS A 226 9.28 -7.39 -17.53
CA CYS A 226 8.68 -8.55 -16.86
C CYS A 226 9.28 -9.88 -17.35
N GLY A 227 10.20 -9.84 -18.32
CA GLY A 227 10.73 -11.04 -18.96
C GLY A 227 9.64 -11.87 -19.65
N GLY A 228 8.58 -11.21 -20.14
CA GLY A 228 7.42 -11.87 -20.76
C GLY A 228 6.27 -12.20 -19.81
N ARG A 229 6.35 -11.86 -18.51
CA ARG A 229 5.28 -12.14 -17.54
C ARG A 229 4.30 -10.96 -17.42
N GLU A 230 3.23 -11.00 -18.19
CA GLU A 230 2.22 -9.93 -18.25
C GLU A 230 1.57 -9.60 -16.89
N GLU A 231 1.49 -10.56 -15.97
CA GLU A 231 0.94 -10.39 -14.61
C GLU A 231 1.67 -9.30 -13.80
N GLU A 232 3.00 -9.17 -13.95
CA GLU A 232 3.78 -8.13 -13.25
C GLU A 232 3.46 -6.72 -13.76
N LEU A 233 2.93 -6.61 -14.98
CA LEU A 233 2.47 -5.36 -15.57
C LEU A 233 1.09 -4.97 -15.06
N LEU A 234 0.20 -5.96 -14.87
CA LEU A 234 -1.11 -5.74 -14.24
C LEU A 234 -0.96 -5.27 -12.79
N GLY A 235 -0.07 -5.91 -12.01
CA GLY A 235 0.21 -5.49 -10.64
C GLY A 235 0.71 -4.05 -10.56
N ALA A 236 1.55 -3.62 -11.49
CA ALA A 236 2.02 -2.23 -11.55
C ALA A 236 0.91 -1.23 -11.89
N VAL A 237 -0.13 -1.63 -12.64
CA VAL A 237 -1.30 -0.79 -12.89
C VAL A 237 -2.23 -0.76 -11.67
N GLU A 238 -2.46 -1.91 -11.04
CA GLU A 238 -3.27 -2.06 -9.83
C GLU A 238 -2.70 -1.23 -8.66
N GLU A 239 -1.39 -1.22 -8.47
CA GLU A 239 -0.72 -0.39 -7.46
C GLU A 239 -0.96 1.11 -7.69
N VAL A 240 -0.82 1.59 -8.94
CA VAL A 240 -1.05 3.00 -9.29
C VAL A 240 -2.51 3.39 -9.04
N VAL A 241 -3.46 2.48 -9.27
CA VAL A 241 -4.88 2.72 -8.99
C VAL A 241 -5.15 2.68 -7.48
N GLY A 242 -4.60 1.72 -6.73
CA GLY A 242 -4.74 1.65 -5.28
C GLY A 242 -4.11 2.84 -4.54
N ALA A 243 -2.98 3.33 -5.03
CA ALA A 243 -2.35 4.55 -4.54
C ALA A 243 -3.13 5.82 -4.97
N ALA A 244 -3.67 5.89 -6.19
CA ALA A 244 -4.36 7.09 -6.68
C ALA A 244 -5.82 7.25 -6.23
N VAL A 245 -6.46 6.18 -5.73
CA VAL A 245 -7.87 6.23 -5.33
C VAL A 245 -8.07 6.70 -3.88
N ASP A 246 -7.08 6.57 -2.98
CA ASP A 246 -7.26 6.93 -1.57
C ASP A 246 -6.08 7.65 -0.87
N VAL A 247 -5.04 8.04 -1.62
CA VAL A 247 -3.92 8.87 -1.14
C VAL A 247 -4.05 10.33 -1.59
#